data_AF-A0ABF7RRH8-F1
#
_entry.id   AF-A0ABF7RRH8-F1
#
_cell.length_a   1.000
_cell.length_b   1.000
_cell.length_c   1.000
_cell.angle_alpha   90.00
_cell.angle_beta   90.00
_cell.angle_gamma   90.00
#
_symmetry.space_group_name_H-M   'P 1'
#
loop_
_entity.id
_entity.type
_entity.pdbx_description
1 polymer ?
#
loop_
_entity_poly.entity_id
_entity_poly.type
_entity_poly.pdbx_seq_one_letter_code
_entity_poly.pdbx_strand_id
1 'polypeptide(L)'
;MDIKQFDTIFRKPQINVLFGYIDEIISKENLKVRKEDRNFIANFFTGGFTEIVLDWLGNGQQESPKEMKKQFCRTQKNIIVHSLKVASKDKNKY
;
A
#
# COMPACT_ATOMS: atom_id res chain seq x y z
N MET A 1 22.99 0.39 -4.31
CA MET A 1 22.12 0.49 -3.12
C MET A 1 21.93 -0.91 -2.59
N ASP A 2 22.26 -1.16 -1.33
CA ASP A 2 22.03 -2.47 -0.71
C ASP A 2 20.58 -2.63 -0.22
N ILE A 3 20.21 -3.85 0.17
CA ILE A 3 18.85 -4.18 0.64
C ILE A 3 18.44 -3.36 1.88
N LYS A 4 19.36 -3.06 2.79
CA LYS A 4 19.07 -2.27 4.00
C LYS A 4 18.84 -0.80 3.66
N GLN A 5 19.62 -0.25 2.74
CA GLN A 5 19.44 1.09 2.21
C GLN A 5 18.12 1.21 1.46
N PHE A 6 17.78 0.22 0.63
CA PHE A 6 16.53 0.18 -0.10
C PHE A 6 15.31 0.11 0.84
N ASP A 7 15.37 -0.77 1.84
CA ASP A 7 14.35 -0.87 2.90
C ASP A 7 14.17 0.47 3.63
N THR A 8 15.26 1.14 3.96
CA THR A 8 15.24 2.37 4.77
C THR A 8 14.80 3.59 3.97
N ILE A 9 15.28 3.74 2.74
CA ILE A 9 15.05 4.93 1.92
C ILE A 9 13.70 4.84 1.20
N PHE A 10 13.30 3.65 0.75
CA PHE A 10 12.09 3.47 -0.07
C PHE A 10 10.97 2.79 0.69
N ARG A 11 11.20 1.58 1.21
CA ARG A 11 10.11 0.73 1.73
C ARG A 11 9.47 1.28 3.02
N LYS A 12 10.29 1.69 4.00
CA LYS A 12 9.81 2.20 5.31
C LYS A 12 8.99 3.50 5.20
N PRO A 13 9.40 4.51 4.41
CA PRO A 13 8.55 5.69 4.21
C PRO A 13 7.21 5.36 3.55
N GLN A 14 7.20 4.47 2.55
CA GLN A 14 5.99 4.06 1.84
C GLN A 14 4.99 3.37 2.76
N ILE A 15 5.45 2.41 3.57
CA ILE A 15 4.56 1.71 4.50
C ILE A 15 3.95 2.66 5.52
N ASN A 16 4.70 3.66 6.01
CA ASN A 16 4.20 4.66 6.95
C ASN A 16 3.11 5.55 6.33
N VAL A 17 3.31 6.00 5.09
CA VAL A 17 2.29 6.77 4.35
C VAL A 17 1.03 5.94 4.17
N LEU A 18 1.18 4.67 3.80
CA LEU A 18 0.06 3.78 3.59
C LEU A 18 -0.70 3.46 4.88
N PHE A 19 -0.01 3.30 6.01
CA PHE A 19 -0.66 3.18 7.32
C PHE A 19 -1.49 4.41 7.66
N GLY A 20 -0.93 5.62 7.47
CA GLY A 20 -1.68 6.85 7.69
C GLY A 20 -2.95 6.93 6.83
N TYR A 21 -2.86 6.52 5.56
CA TYR A 21 -4.02 6.42 4.68
C TYR A 21 -5.04 5.37 5.13
N ILE A 22 -4.59 4.20 5.57
CA ILE A 22 -5.47 3.13 6.10
C ILE A 22 -6.23 3.63 7.35
N ASP A 23 -5.53 4.26 8.29
CA ASP A 23 -6.14 4.80 9.52
C ASP A 23 -7.16 5.90 9.20
N GLU A 24 -6.86 6.75 8.22
CA GLU A 24 -7.81 7.77 7.72
C GLU A 24 -9.09 7.12 7.18
N ILE A 25 -8.99 6.07 6.36
CA ILE A 25 -10.15 5.36 5.80
C ILE A 25 -10.94 4.65 6.89
N ILE A 26 -10.28 3.97 7.82
CA ILE A 26 -10.92 3.29 8.94
C ILE A 26 -11.75 4.28 9.77
N SER A 27 -11.18 5.45 10.08
CA SER A 27 -11.86 6.51 10.81
C SER A 27 -13.06 7.08 10.04
N LYS A 28 -12.86 7.46 8.77
CA LYS A 28 -13.90 8.05 7.91
C LYS A 28 -15.09 7.13 7.66
N GLU A 29 -14.83 5.83 7.52
CA GLU A 29 -15.85 4.82 7.19
C GLU A 29 -16.32 4.04 8.44
N ASN A 30 -15.86 4.42 9.63
CA ASN A 30 -16.19 3.80 10.92
C ASN A 30 -15.98 2.27 10.92
N LEU A 31 -14.85 1.82 10.38
CA LEU A 31 -14.53 0.40 10.24
C LEU A 31 -13.89 -0.15 11.52
N LYS A 32 -14.07 -1.45 11.76
CA LYS A 32 -13.37 -2.18 12.83
C LYS A 32 -12.46 -3.22 12.20
N VAL A 33 -11.18 -2.89 12.05
CA VAL A 33 -10.17 -3.75 11.42
C VAL A 33 -9.09 -4.09 12.44
N ARG A 34 -8.68 -5.35 12.52
CA ARG A 34 -7.61 -5.79 13.44
C ARG A 34 -6.25 -5.19 13.04
N LYS A 35 -5.31 -5.16 13.98
CA LYS A 35 -3.97 -4.62 13.71
C LYS A 35 -3.23 -5.49 12.69
N GLU A 36 -3.43 -6.81 12.77
CA GLU A 36 -2.79 -7.80 11.90
C GLU A 36 -3.26 -7.64 10.44
N ASP A 37 -4.56 -7.43 10.23
CA ASP A 37 -5.11 -7.22 8.88
C ASP A 37 -4.66 -5.87 8.29
N ARG A 38 -4.60 -4.81 9.11
CA ARG A 38 -4.00 -3.52 8.73
C ARG A 38 -2.55 -3.68 8.29
N ASN A 39 -1.76 -4.40 9.10
CA ASN A 39 -0.35 -4.67 8.81
C ASN A 39 -0.21 -5.47 7.51
N PHE A 40 -1.02 -6.50 7.32
CA PHE A 40 -1.00 -7.30 6.09
C PHE A 40 -1.29 -6.44 4.86
N ILE A 41 -2.38 -5.65 4.89
CA ILE A 41 -2.76 -4.77 3.78
C ILE A 41 -1.64 -3.76 3.50
N ALA A 42 -1.09 -3.11 4.53
CA ALA A 42 0.00 -2.14 4.36
C ALA A 42 1.25 -2.77 3.73
N ASN A 43 1.65 -3.96 4.21
CA ASN A 43 2.82 -4.66 3.67
C ASN A 43 2.60 -5.16 2.24
N PHE A 44 1.41 -5.71 1.94
CA PHE A 44 1.08 -6.25 0.62
C PHE A 44 1.17 -5.17 -0.48
N PHE A 45 0.52 -4.02 -0.27
CA PHE A 45 0.54 -2.93 -1.25
C PHE A 45 1.90 -2.22 -1.31
N THR A 46 2.63 -2.12 -0.20
CA THR A 46 4.01 -1.60 -0.23
C THR A 46 4.92 -2.51 -1.05
N GLY A 47 4.84 -3.83 -0.87
CA GLY A 47 5.62 -4.80 -1.65
C GLY A 47 5.32 -4.71 -3.14
N GLY A 48 4.04 -4.70 -3.52
CA GLY A 48 3.64 -4.54 -4.93
C GLY A 48 4.11 -3.23 -5.56
N PHE A 49 4.04 -2.11 -4.83
CA PHE A 49 4.56 -0.83 -5.33
C PHE A 49 6.09 -0.84 -5.48
N THR A 50 6.77 -1.45 -4.52
CA THR A 50 8.24 -1.58 -4.52
C THR A 50 8.73 -2.32 -5.76
N GLU A 51 8.12 -3.45 -6.09
CA GLU A 51 8.49 -4.23 -7.29
C GLU A 51 8.27 -3.44 -8.58
N ILE A 52 7.15 -2.72 -8.72
CA ILE A 52 6.89 -1.98 -9.95
C ILE A 52 7.86 -0.80 -10.13
N VAL A 53 8.29 -0.15 -9.03
CA VAL A 53 9.35 0.86 -9.10
C VAL A 53 10.69 0.23 -9.50
N LEU A 54 11.00 -0.96 -9.02
CA LEU A 54 12.20 -1.71 -9.43
C LEU A 54 12.15 -2.08 -10.91
N ASP A 55 11.03 -2.59 -11.40
CA ASP A 55 10.82 -2.90 -12.82
C ASP A 55 10.97 -1.66 -13.70
N TRP A 56 10.39 -0.53 -13.27
CA TRP A 56 10.53 0.74 -13.98
C TRP A 56 11.98 1.22 -14.08
N LEU A 57 12.73 1.11 -12.99
CA LEU A 57 14.17 1.42 -12.97
C LEU A 57 14.96 0.45 -13.86
N GLY A 58 14.66 -0.84 -13.80
CA GLY A 58 15.32 -1.90 -14.58
C GLY A 58 15.08 -1.78 -16.09
N ASN A 59 13.90 -1.29 -16.50
CA ASN A 59 13.52 -1.12 -17.90
C ASN A 59 13.93 0.23 -18.51
N GLY A 60 14.79 1.00 -17.83
CA GLY A 60 15.31 2.27 -18.36
C GLY A 60 14.32 3.43 -18.28
N GLN A 61 13.37 3.38 -17.34
CA GLN A 61 12.49 4.49 -16.98
C GLN A 61 11.63 5.02 -18.16
N GLN A 62 11.12 4.12 -19.00
CA GLN A 62 10.39 4.48 -20.23
C GLN A 62 9.11 5.29 -19.97
N GLU A 63 8.40 4.98 -18.88
CA GLU A 63 7.21 5.73 -18.46
C GLU A 63 7.58 6.93 -17.61
N SER A 64 6.84 8.04 -17.71
CA SER A 64 7.09 9.16 -16.80
C SER A 64 6.61 8.82 -15.38
N PRO A 65 7.28 9.35 -14.32
CA PRO A 65 6.80 9.19 -12.94
C PRO A 65 5.36 9.65 -12.70
N LYS A 66 4.88 10.64 -13.48
CA LYS A 66 3.49 11.11 -13.43
C LYS A 66 2.51 10.06 -13.95
N GLU A 67 2.84 9.39 -15.04
CA GLU A 67 1.98 8.36 -15.64
C GLU A 67 1.89 7.14 -14.73
N MET A 68 3.02 6.66 -14.23
CA MET A 68 3.08 5.63 -13.20
C MET A 68 2.18 5.98 -12.01
N LYS A 69 2.38 7.15 -11.39
CA LYS A 69 1.56 7.61 -10.25
C LYS A 69 0.06 7.59 -10.56
N LYS A 70 -0.33 8.05 -11.74
CA LYS A 70 -1.75 8.11 -12.14
C LYS A 70 -2.37 6.73 -12.24
N GLN A 71 -1.64 5.75 -12.78
CA GLN A 71 -2.09 4.36 -12.85
C GLN A 71 -2.23 3.78 -11.43
N PHE A 72 -1.20 3.95 -10.59
CA PHE A 72 -1.19 3.46 -9.21
C PHE A 72 -2.32 4.00 -8.33
N CYS A 73 -2.50 5.33 -8.31
CA CYS A 73 -3.49 5.95 -7.44
C CYS A 73 -4.92 5.50 -7.77
N ARG A 74 -5.20 5.15 -9.03
CA ARG A 74 -6.52 4.69 -9.46
C ARG A 74 -6.85 3.28 -8.97
N THR A 75 -5.91 2.35 -9.10
CA THR A 75 -6.14 0.94 -8.75
C THR A 75 -5.98 0.69 -7.26
N GLN A 76 -4.93 1.20 -6.62
CA GLN A 76 -4.65 0.87 -5.22
C GLN A 76 -5.72 1.42 -4.27
N LYS A 77 -6.19 2.65 -4.48
CA LYS A 77 -7.19 3.28 -3.61
C LYS A 77 -8.44 2.41 -3.45
N ASN A 78 -9.03 1.99 -4.55
CA ASN A 78 -10.28 1.23 -4.54
C ASN A 78 -10.09 -0.15 -3.91
N ILE A 79 -8.96 -0.80 -4.20
CA ILE A 79 -8.68 -2.14 -3.67
C ILE A 79 -8.41 -2.06 -2.16
N ILE A 80 -7.61 -1.10 -1.67
CA ILE A 80 -7.37 -0.89 -0.24
C ILE A 80 -8.69 -0.68 0.51
N VAL A 81 -9.55 0.23 0.04
CA VAL A 81 -10.85 0.49 0.66
C VAL A 81 -11.72 -0.77 0.67
N HIS A 82 -11.76 -1.51 -0.43
CA HIS A 82 -12.50 -2.76 -0.51
C HIS A 82 -11.97 -3.82 0.48
N SER A 83 -10.65 -4.03 0.52
CA SER A 83 -10.00 -4.96 1.45
C SER A 83 -10.29 -4.61 2.91
N LEU A 84 -10.27 -3.33 3.28
CA LEU A 84 -10.62 -2.87 4.63
C LEU A 84 -12.09 -3.13 4.96
N LYS A 85 -13.01 -2.90 4.00
CA LYS A 85 -14.44 -3.18 4.17
C LYS A 85 -14.71 -4.68 4.33
N VAL A 86 -14.00 -5.53 3.60
CA VAL A 86 -14.09 -7.00 3.75
C VAL A 86 -13.55 -7.41 5.12
N ALA A 87 -12.35 -6.95 5.49
CA ALA A 87 -11.73 -7.26 6.77
C ALA A 87 -12.60 -6.82 7.97
N SER A 88 -13.30 -5.69 7.84
CA SER A 88 -14.20 -5.19 8.89
C SER A 88 -15.50 -5.98 9.03
N LYS A 89 -15.92 -6.72 8.00
CA LYS A 89 -17.18 -7.49 7.98
C LYS A 89 -16.98 -8.96 8.38
N ASP A 90 -15.73 -9.40 8.51
CA ASP A 90 -15.40 -10.78 8.79
C ASP A 90 -15.79 -11.13 10.24
N LYS A 91 -17.02 -11.63 10.39
CA LYS A 91 -17.65 -11.98 11.68
C LYS A 91 -17.03 -13.21 12.34
N ASN A 92 -16.22 -13.99 11.62
CA ASN A 92 -15.55 -15.17 12.17
C ASN A 92 -14.29 -14.82 12.99
N LYS A 93 -14.05 -13.52 13.25
CA LYS A 93 -12.85 -13.01 13.91
C LYS A 93 -13.13 -12.30 15.25
N TYR A 94 -14.37 -12.29 15.72
CA TYR A 94 -14.82 -11.74 17.01
C TYR A 94 -15.87 -12.62 17.67
#